data_AF-A0A1J0RCF5-F1
#
_entry.id   AF-A0A1J0RCF5-F1
#
_cell.length_a   1.000
_cell.length_b   1.000
_cell.length_c   1.000
_cell.angle_alpha   90.00
_cell.angle_beta   90.00
_cell.angle_gamma   90.00
#
_symmetry.space_group_name_H-M   'P 1'
#
loop_
_entity.id
_entity.type
_entity.pdbx_description
1 polymer ?
#
loop_
_entity_poly.entity_id
_entity_poly.type
_entity_poly.pdbx_seq_one_letter_code
_entity_poly.pdbx_strand_id
1 'polypeptide(L)'
;MTSQATAAVTALLALALTAEQARGNIPAGTNEQEFAALCAILDLARSEFTINQFPDQTAALKEAVLALNMSLADNSWQKRFSKDGAKKEWIKELPAGTKDPGYWKKSWPKWAAAAEKLGAEGTTLEIKNSGFETLNPIEKAGAKVSVAQIAAEAQFLTQQIAEKENVGKKHTAATVKAALNEAIYGVKQEAPPDFDPAKNYEGAETQAREAICVGLGNDKKTNTIAGAIYCICAQADSNDEKVGVRSHAQTNKWTSQTNAMTKEGFNEIVKGCAGPTKTQLTSTLLMGLITKIKNLIRRVGANAYLGALLT
;
A
#
# COMPACT_ATOMS: atom_id res chain seq x y z
N MET A 1 29.36 18.60 -25.76
CA MET A 1 28.36 18.70 -26.84
C MET A 1 27.44 17.50 -26.68
N THR A 2 26.37 17.68 -25.89
CA THR A 2 24.96 17.85 -26.35
C THR A 2 24.32 16.49 -26.65
N SER A 3 23.48 15.97 -25.75
CA SER A 3 22.04 16.26 -25.61
C SER A 3 21.23 15.66 -26.74
N GLN A 4 20.43 14.62 -26.42
CA GLN A 4 19.04 14.44 -26.84
C GLN A 4 18.57 13.03 -26.51
N ALA A 5 17.88 12.87 -25.37
CA ALA A 5 16.83 11.86 -25.17
C ALA A 5 16.09 12.16 -23.86
N THR A 6 15.46 13.34 -23.77
CA THR A 6 14.44 13.62 -22.74
C THR A 6 13.49 14.65 -23.32
N ALA A 7 12.39 14.18 -23.89
CA ALA A 7 11.27 15.01 -24.32
C ALA A 7 9.98 14.16 -24.36
N ALA A 8 8.89 14.79 -23.92
CA ALA A 8 7.55 14.27 -23.59
C ALA A 8 7.45 13.88 -22.10
N VAL A 9 6.86 14.65 -21.18
CA VAL A 9 5.61 15.41 -21.28
C VAL A 9 5.61 16.57 -20.25
N THR A 10 5.44 17.78 -20.78
CA THR A 10 4.77 18.98 -20.22
C THR A 10 5.40 19.79 -19.09
N ALA A 11 6.14 20.83 -19.50
CA ALA A 11 6.20 22.13 -18.83
C ALA A 11 4.99 23.00 -19.22
N LEU A 12 4.69 24.03 -18.40
CA LEU A 12 3.88 25.27 -18.61
C LEU A 12 2.88 25.47 -17.45
N LEU A 13 2.64 26.64 -16.87
CA LEU A 13 3.28 27.97 -16.82
C LEU A 13 2.50 28.75 -15.71
N ALA A 14 3.13 29.73 -15.07
CA ALA A 14 2.65 30.44 -13.88
C ALA A 14 1.35 31.26 -14.07
N LEU A 15 0.65 31.45 -12.93
CA LEU A 15 -0.64 32.11 -12.76
C LEU A 15 -0.56 33.65 -12.82
N ALA A 16 -1.56 34.26 -13.47
CA ALA A 16 -2.22 35.49 -13.03
C ALA A 16 -3.59 35.60 -13.74
N LEU A 17 -4.66 35.93 -13.02
CA LEU A 17 -5.94 36.35 -13.61
C LEU A 17 -6.51 37.53 -12.84
N THR A 18 -6.80 38.60 -13.57
CA THR A 18 -7.78 39.63 -13.21
C THR A 18 -9.17 39.18 -13.63
N ALA A 19 -10.17 39.51 -12.82
CA ALA A 19 -11.57 39.11 -12.95
C ALA A 19 -12.40 40.10 -13.79
N GLU A 20 -13.42 39.58 -14.48
CA GLU A 20 -14.66 40.31 -14.77
C GLU A 20 -15.86 39.47 -14.34
N GLN A 21 -16.88 40.16 -13.81
CA GLN A 21 -17.96 39.63 -12.96
C GLN A 21 -19.21 39.22 -13.76
N ALA A 22 -19.87 38.11 -13.35
CA ALA A 22 -21.33 37.97 -13.40
C ALA A 22 -21.84 37.06 -12.25
N ARG A 23 -22.33 37.67 -11.15
CA ARG A 23 -22.78 36.97 -9.93
C ARG A 23 -24.17 36.32 -10.08
N GLY A 24 -24.24 34.99 -10.06
CA GLY A 24 -25.38 34.22 -9.54
C GLY A 24 -24.91 33.37 -8.35
N ASN A 25 -25.79 32.96 -7.42
CA ASN A 25 -25.41 32.00 -6.37
C ASN A 25 -25.26 30.59 -6.97
N ILE A 26 -24.36 29.77 -6.43
CA ILE A 26 -24.26 28.35 -6.82
C ILE A 26 -25.50 27.63 -6.27
N PRO A 27 -26.32 26.93 -7.09
CA PRO A 27 -27.50 26.24 -6.60
C PRO A 27 -27.19 25.14 -5.59
N ALA A 28 -28.18 24.81 -4.75
CA ALA A 28 -28.08 23.69 -3.83
C ALA A 28 -27.78 22.37 -4.56
N GLY A 29 -26.90 21.57 -3.99
CA GLY A 29 -26.49 20.26 -4.49
C GLY A 29 -25.67 20.26 -5.79
N THR A 30 -25.17 21.40 -6.25
CA THR A 30 -24.33 21.45 -7.46
C THR A 30 -23.05 20.61 -7.32
N ASN A 31 -22.52 20.44 -6.10
CA ASN A 31 -21.30 19.68 -5.81
C ASN A 31 -21.58 18.26 -5.28
N GLU A 32 -22.81 17.73 -5.40
CA GLU A 32 -23.16 16.40 -4.85
C GLU A 32 -22.29 15.28 -5.41
N GLN A 33 -21.88 15.36 -6.69
CA GLN A 33 -21.06 14.32 -7.32
C GLN A 33 -19.63 14.34 -6.78
N GLU A 34 -19.04 15.53 -6.64
CA GLU A 34 -17.74 15.76 -6.04
C GLU A 34 -17.72 15.36 -4.57
N PHE A 35 -18.76 15.76 -3.83
CA PHE A 35 -18.94 15.36 -2.44
C PHE A 35 -19.02 13.84 -2.30
N ALA A 36 -19.87 13.18 -3.09
CA ALA A 36 -20.00 11.73 -3.06
C ALA A 36 -18.69 11.01 -3.45
N ALA A 37 -17.92 11.54 -4.39
CA ALA A 37 -16.63 10.97 -4.78
C ALA A 37 -15.57 11.08 -3.67
N LEU A 38 -15.51 12.22 -2.98
CA LEU A 38 -14.60 12.41 -1.84
C LEU A 38 -15.05 11.58 -0.61
N CYS A 39 -16.37 11.54 -0.34
CA CYS A 39 -16.95 10.69 0.71
C CYS A 39 -16.61 9.22 0.51
N ALA A 40 -16.56 8.72 -0.72
CA ALA A 40 -16.22 7.31 -0.96
C ALA A 40 -14.80 6.94 -0.46
N ILE A 41 -13.84 7.86 -0.52
CA ILE A 41 -12.50 7.64 0.05
C ILE A 41 -12.52 7.79 1.57
N LEU A 42 -13.26 8.78 2.09
CA LEU A 42 -13.44 8.98 3.52
C LEU A 42 -14.07 7.75 4.20
N ASP A 43 -15.15 7.24 3.61
CA ASP A 43 -15.88 6.06 4.10
C ASP A 43 -15.03 4.80 4.00
N LEU A 44 -14.20 4.66 2.96
CA LEU A 44 -13.23 3.57 2.87
C LEU A 44 -12.25 3.57 4.05
N ALA A 45 -11.74 4.74 4.47
CA ALA A 45 -10.82 4.82 5.61
C ALA A 45 -11.51 4.54 6.95
N ARG A 46 -12.79 4.93 7.08
CA ARG A 46 -13.63 4.63 8.24
C ARG A 46 -14.09 3.17 8.30
N SER A 47 -13.98 2.44 7.19
CA SER A 47 -14.45 1.07 7.07
C SER A 47 -13.51 0.06 7.72
N GLU A 48 -14.09 -1.07 8.12
CA GLU A 48 -13.33 -2.30 8.25
C GLU A 48 -13.07 -2.86 6.85
N PHE A 49 -11.79 -2.98 6.48
CA PHE A 49 -11.41 -3.58 5.23
C PHE A 49 -10.35 -4.66 5.41
N THR A 50 -10.42 -5.67 4.56
CA THR A 50 -9.35 -6.65 4.40
C THR A 50 -8.52 -6.30 3.17
N ILE A 51 -7.27 -6.76 3.16
CA ILE A 51 -6.39 -6.69 2.00
C ILE A 51 -5.85 -8.08 1.72
N ASN A 52 -5.55 -8.35 0.46
CA ASN A 52 -4.90 -9.61 0.08
C ASN A 52 -3.50 -9.63 0.69
N GLN A 53 -3.26 -10.59 1.57
CA GLN A 53 -1.93 -10.86 2.09
C GLN A 53 -1.21 -11.81 1.14
N PHE A 54 0.11 -11.63 1.05
CA PHE A 54 0.92 -12.63 0.36
C PHE A 54 0.77 -13.97 1.09
N PRO A 55 0.50 -15.07 0.37
CA PRO A 55 0.35 -16.38 0.99
C PRO A 55 1.68 -16.82 1.61
N ASP A 56 1.65 -17.21 2.88
CA ASP A 56 2.81 -17.76 3.59
C ASP A 56 2.98 -19.25 3.29
N GLN A 57 3.30 -19.58 2.04
CA GLN A 57 3.39 -20.97 1.58
C GLN A 57 4.82 -21.39 1.18
N THR A 58 5.78 -20.47 1.19
CA THR A 58 7.10 -20.77 0.62
C THR A 58 8.09 -21.37 1.62
N ALA A 59 7.91 -21.14 2.91
CA ALA A 59 8.77 -21.71 3.94
C ALA A 59 8.69 -23.25 3.97
N ALA A 60 7.47 -23.80 4.02
CA ALA A 60 7.25 -25.25 4.07
C ALA A 60 7.74 -25.96 2.79
N LEU A 61 7.48 -25.41 1.61
CA LEU A 61 7.94 -25.98 0.34
C LEU A 61 9.47 -26.01 0.25
N LYS A 62 10.13 -24.94 0.68
CA LYS A 62 11.59 -24.85 0.69
C LYS A 62 12.24 -25.86 1.62
N GLU A 63 11.68 -26.06 2.81
CA GLU A 63 12.16 -27.07 3.74
C GLU A 63 12.03 -28.48 3.16
N ALA A 64 10.87 -28.81 2.58
CA ALA A 64 10.63 -30.12 1.97
C ALA A 64 11.63 -30.42 0.84
N VAL A 65 11.87 -29.44 -0.03
CA VAL A 65 12.81 -29.57 -1.14
C VAL A 65 14.26 -29.72 -0.67
N LEU A 66 14.68 -28.95 0.34
CA LEU A 66 16.05 -29.06 0.88
C LEU A 66 16.26 -30.38 1.62
N ALA A 67 15.26 -30.85 2.36
CA ALA A 67 15.28 -32.15 3.04
C ALA A 67 15.36 -33.30 2.02
N LEU A 68 14.56 -33.24 0.95
CA LEU A 68 14.64 -34.17 -0.17
C LEU A 68 16.06 -34.19 -0.76
N ASN A 69 16.59 -33.04 -1.19
CA ASN A 69 17.94 -32.96 -1.75
C ASN A 69 19.02 -33.50 -0.79
N MET A 70 18.90 -33.22 0.52
CA MET A 70 19.86 -33.72 1.52
C MET A 70 19.77 -35.24 1.69
N SER A 71 18.57 -35.82 1.69
CA SER A 71 18.37 -37.27 1.82
C SER A 71 19.00 -38.06 0.67
N LEU A 72 19.05 -37.46 -0.52
CA LEU A 72 19.61 -38.07 -1.71
C LEU A 72 21.10 -37.81 -1.87
N ALA A 73 21.68 -36.87 -1.10
CA ALA A 73 23.10 -36.62 -1.15
C ALA A 73 23.90 -37.83 -0.65
N ASP A 74 25.11 -38.00 -1.14
CA ASP A 74 25.97 -39.10 -0.72
C ASP A 74 26.31 -39.03 0.77
N ASN A 75 26.54 -40.18 1.39
CA ASN A 75 26.91 -40.28 2.81
C ASN A 75 28.13 -39.40 3.14
N SER A 76 29.09 -39.26 2.22
CA SER A 76 30.25 -38.39 2.40
C SER A 76 29.88 -36.90 2.43
N TRP A 77 28.82 -36.48 1.73
CA TRP A 77 28.28 -35.13 1.78
C TRP A 77 27.47 -34.89 3.05
N GLN A 78 26.54 -35.78 3.38
CA GLN A 78 25.71 -35.66 4.59
C GLN A 78 26.57 -35.59 5.88
N LYS A 79 27.64 -36.37 5.95
CA LYS A 79 28.59 -36.36 7.09
C LYS A 79 29.29 -35.01 7.30
N ARG A 80 29.33 -34.12 6.30
CA ARG A 80 29.93 -32.77 6.47
C ARG A 80 29.15 -31.88 7.43
N PHE A 81 27.90 -32.22 7.71
CA PHE A 81 27.02 -31.43 8.56
C PHE A 81 26.94 -31.93 10.00
N SER A 82 27.57 -33.06 10.34
CA SER A 82 27.61 -33.59 11.71
C SER A 82 29.03 -33.97 12.11
N LYS A 83 29.49 -33.52 13.28
CA LYS A 83 30.86 -33.77 13.75
C LYS A 83 31.19 -35.25 13.94
N ASP A 84 30.22 -36.05 14.36
CA ASP A 84 30.47 -37.43 14.82
C ASP A 84 29.79 -38.47 13.91
N GLY A 85 29.09 -38.01 12.87
CA GLY A 85 28.15 -38.84 12.09
C GLY A 85 26.93 -39.33 12.88
N ALA A 86 26.86 -39.05 14.19
CA ALA A 86 25.87 -39.54 15.13
C ALA A 86 24.63 -38.65 15.30
N LYS A 87 24.41 -37.67 14.41
CA LYS A 87 23.18 -36.87 14.32
C LYS A 87 22.80 -36.11 15.62
N LYS A 88 23.79 -35.63 16.39
CA LYS A 88 23.57 -34.88 17.66
C LYS A 88 24.25 -33.52 17.71
N GLU A 89 25.46 -33.40 17.15
CA GLU A 89 26.14 -32.11 16.96
C GLU A 89 26.18 -31.71 15.47
N TRP A 90 25.55 -30.58 15.13
CA TRP A 90 25.39 -30.09 13.76
C TRP A 90 26.30 -28.89 13.46
N ILE A 91 26.94 -28.92 12.30
CA ILE A 91 27.86 -27.88 11.84
C ILE A 91 27.06 -26.84 11.05
N LYS A 92 26.57 -25.79 11.74
CA LYS A 92 25.64 -24.79 11.18
C LYS A 92 26.30 -23.73 10.30
N GLU A 93 27.62 -23.59 10.38
CA GLU A 93 28.42 -22.67 9.57
C GLU A 93 29.45 -23.41 8.74
N LEU A 94 29.80 -22.86 7.57
CA LEU A 94 30.82 -23.43 6.70
C LEU A 94 32.16 -23.49 7.47
N PRO A 95 32.78 -24.68 7.64
CA PRO A 95 34.02 -24.81 8.40
C PRO A 95 35.14 -23.94 7.85
N ALA A 96 35.90 -23.32 8.76
CA ALA A 96 37.07 -22.51 8.42
C ALA A 96 38.06 -23.33 7.55
N GLY A 97 38.58 -22.71 6.50
CA GLY A 97 39.47 -23.37 5.54
C GLY A 97 38.78 -24.13 4.39
N THR A 98 37.45 -24.24 4.41
CA THR A 98 36.71 -24.80 3.27
C THR A 98 36.64 -23.78 2.12
N LYS A 99 37.07 -24.18 0.91
CA LYS A 99 36.96 -23.33 -0.28
C LYS A 99 35.49 -23.15 -0.67
N ASP A 100 35.00 -21.91 -0.62
CA ASP A 100 33.65 -21.56 -1.07
C ASP A 100 33.67 -21.31 -2.60
N PRO A 101 32.92 -22.07 -3.41
CA PRO A 101 32.74 -21.79 -4.84
C PRO A 101 31.81 -20.59 -5.12
N GLY A 102 31.39 -19.85 -4.10
CA GLY A 102 30.65 -18.58 -4.19
C GLY A 102 29.24 -18.63 -3.60
N TYR A 103 28.73 -19.82 -3.26
CA TYR A 103 27.36 -20.00 -2.75
C TYR A 103 27.27 -20.94 -1.54
N TRP A 104 28.36 -21.61 -1.16
CA TRP A 104 28.36 -22.55 -0.03
C TRP A 104 28.16 -21.80 1.27
N LYS A 105 28.85 -20.70 1.52
CA LYS A 105 28.70 -19.94 2.76
C LYS A 105 27.24 -19.48 2.98
N LYS A 106 26.56 -19.05 1.91
CA LYS A 106 25.14 -18.63 1.96
C LYS A 106 24.18 -19.81 2.13
N SER A 107 24.51 -20.98 1.61
CA SER A 107 23.62 -22.15 1.57
C SER A 107 23.84 -23.11 2.74
N TRP A 108 25.01 -23.07 3.37
CA TRP A 108 25.42 -24.00 4.42
C TRP A 108 24.45 -24.08 5.59
N PRO A 109 23.97 -22.96 6.18
CA PRO A 109 23.03 -23.04 7.30
C PRO A 109 21.73 -23.78 6.92
N LYS A 110 21.28 -23.63 5.67
CA LYS A 110 20.07 -24.29 5.15
C LYS A 110 20.28 -25.79 4.95
N TRP A 111 21.45 -26.16 4.43
CA TRP A 111 21.82 -27.57 4.30
C TRP A 111 22.00 -28.24 5.65
N ALA A 112 22.65 -27.56 6.61
CA ALA A 112 22.79 -28.04 7.97
C ALA A 112 21.44 -28.28 8.65
N ALA A 113 20.49 -27.34 8.50
CA ALA A 113 19.12 -27.51 9.02
C ALA A 113 18.38 -28.69 8.35
N ALA A 114 18.53 -28.87 7.03
CA ALA A 114 17.95 -30.01 6.32
C ALA A 114 18.56 -31.35 6.77
N ALA A 115 19.88 -31.39 7.00
CA ALA A 115 20.57 -32.56 7.53
C ALA A 115 20.16 -32.87 8.98
N GLU A 116 19.99 -31.83 9.80
CA GLU A 116 19.49 -31.91 11.18
C GLU A 116 18.10 -32.53 11.24
N LYS A 117 17.18 -32.02 10.42
CA LYS A 117 15.81 -32.53 10.30
C LYS A 117 15.77 -33.98 9.81
N LEU A 118 16.50 -34.31 8.74
CA LEU A 118 16.67 -35.68 8.25
C LEU A 118 17.28 -36.60 9.33
N GLY A 119 18.18 -36.06 10.14
CA GLY A 119 18.79 -36.73 11.28
C GLY A 119 17.75 -37.19 12.30
N ALA A 120 16.88 -36.26 12.70
CA ALA A 120 15.87 -36.44 13.73
C ALA A 120 14.63 -37.22 13.26
N GLU A 121 14.11 -36.91 12.06
CA GLU A 121 12.84 -37.41 11.55
C GLU A 121 13.00 -38.60 10.58
N GLY A 122 14.21 -38.82 10.05
CA GLY A 122 14.45 -39.74 8.95
C GLY A 122 13.88 -39.22 7.62
N THR A 123 13.93 -40.04 6.57
CA THR A 123 13.34 -39.70 5.27
C THR A 123 11.83 -39.56 5.40
N THR A 124 11.24 -38.50 4.82
CA THR A 124 9.78 -38.30 4.84
C THR A 124 9.07 -39.46 4.13
N LEU A 125 7.79 -39.68 4.48
CA LEU A 125 6.97 -40.71 3.84
C LEU A 125 6.92 -40.54 2.32
N GLU A 126 6.92 -39.31 1.78
CA GLU A 126 6.95 -39.11 0.33
C GLU A 126 8.24 -39.63 -0.31
N ILE A 127 9.39 -39.48 0.37
CA ILE A 127 10.68 -39.97 -0.15
C ILE A 127 10.72 -41.50 -0.09
N LYS A 128 10.24 -42.10 1.02
CA LYS A 128 10.10 -43.56 1.12
C LYS A 128 9.16 -44.12 0.05
N ASN A 129 8.06 -43.41 -0.21
CA ASN A 129 7.05 -43.82 -1.20
C ASN A 129 7.44 -43.49 -2.65
N SER A 130 8.48 -42.67 -2.88
CA SER A 130 8.94 -42.29 -4.23
C SER A 130 9.66 -43.43 -4.98
N GLY A 131 9.94 -44.56 -4.33
CA GLY A 131 10.71 -45.67 -4.90
C GLY A 131 12.22 -45.38 -5.02
N PHE A 132 12.68 -44.23 -4.51
CA PHE A 132 14.09 -43.84 -4.63
C PHE A 132 15.05 -44.81 -3.93
N GLU A 133 14.62 -45.41 -2.82
CA GLU A 133 15.40 -46.40 -2.09
C GLU A 133 15.55 -47.73 -2.86
N THR A 134 14.65 -48.00 -3.82
CA THR A 134 14.67 -49.21 -4.65
C THR A 134 15.47 -49.06 -5.96
N LEU A 135 15.96 -47.85 -6.27
CA LEU A 135 16.73 -47.58 -7.48
C LEU A 135 18.11 -48.25 -7.44
N ASN A 136 18.54 -48.77 -8.59
CA ASN A 136 19.91 -49.27 -8.73
C ASN A 136 20.93 -48.09 -8.74
N PRO A 137 22.24 -48.34 -8.60
CA PRO A 137 23.24 -47.27 -8.47
C PRO A 137 23.24 -46.24 -9.61
N ILE A 138 22.98 -46.67 -10.85
CA ILE A 138 22.98 -45.79 -12.04
C ILE A 138 21.73 -44.91 -12.04
N GLU A 139 20.56 -45.50 -11.80
CA GLU A 139 19.29 -44.78 -11.69
C GLU A 139 19.33 -43.78 -10.53
N LYS A 140 19.93 -44.17 -9.41
CA LYS A 140 20.12 -43.30 -8.25
C LYS A 140 21.02 -42.12 -8.57
N ALA A 141 22.07 -42.30 -9.38
CA ALA A 141 22.92 -41.21 -9.83
C ALA A 141 22.18 -40.23 -10.75
N GLY A 142 21.39 -40.73 -11.70
CA GLY A 142 20.56 -39.90 -12.58
C GLY A 142 19.51 -39.11 -11.81
N ALA A 143 18.78 -39.78 -10.91
CA ALA A 143 17.72 -39.16 -10.11
C ALA A 143 18.27 -38.12 -9.12
N LYS A 144 19.48 -38.31 -8.58
CA LYS A 144 20.18 -37.28 -7.79
C LYS A 144 20.42 -36.00 -8.58
N VAL A 145 20.86 -36.10 -9.85
CA VAL A 145 21.10 -34.92 -10.68
C VAL A 145 19.80 -34.16 -10.92
N SER A 146 18.73 -34.86 -11.27
CA SER A 146 17.41 -34.25 -11.48
C SER A 146 16.88 -33.58 -10.22
N VAL A 147 16.98 -34.24 -9.06
CA VAL A 147 16.52 -33.66 -7.80
C VAL A 147 17.38 -32.47 -7.37
N ALA A 148 18.70 -32.52 -7.58
CA ALA A 148 19.58 -31.39 -7.31
C ALA A 148 19.23 -30.16 -8.18
N GLN A 149 18.86 -30.37 -9.44
CA GLN A 149 18.39 -29.31 -10.33
C GLN A 149 17.05 -28.71 -9.85
N ILE A 150 16.07 -29.56 -9.56
CA ILE A 150 14.76 -29.13 -9.02
C ILE A 150 14.95 -28.37 -7.70
N ALA A 151 15.85 -28.84 -6.84
CA ALA A 151 16.13 -28.21 -5.57
C ALA A 151 16.79 -26.83 -5.71
N ALA A 152 17.72 -26.69 -6.66
CA ALA A 152 18.33 -25.41 -6.99
C ALA A 152 17.29 -24.42 -7.53
N GLU A 153 16.41 -24.86 -8.44
CA GLU A 153 15.34 -24.02 -9.01
C GLU A 153 14.31 -23.60 -7.96
N ALA A 154 13.82 -24.53 -7.14
CA ALA A 154 12.92 -24.21 -6.04
C ALA A 154 13.56 -23.29 -5.00
N GLN A 155 14.86 -23.44 -4.72
CA GLN A 155 15.60 -22.51 -3.85
C GLN A 155 15.70 -21.09 -4.47
N PHE A 156 15.85 -20.99 -5.78
CA PHE A 156 15.85 -19.72 -6.50
C PHE A 156 14.46 -19.07 -6.48
N LEU A 157 13.42 -19.82 -6.84
CA LEU A 157 12.03 -19.33 -6.82
C LEU A 157 11.60 -18.91 -5.41
N THR A 158 11.95 -19.69 -4.38
CA THR A 158 11.62 -19.31 -3.00
C THR A 158 12.33 -18.03 -2.57
N GLN A 159 13.56 -17.77 -3.04
CA GLN A 159 14.23 -16.49 -2.77
C GLN A 159 13.48 -15.32 -3.40
N GLN A 160 13.06 -15.47 -4.66
CA GLN A 160 12.27 -14.43 -5.33
C GLN A 160 10.91 -14.20 -4.67
N ILE A 161 10.25 -15.27 -4.21
CA ILE A 161 8.98 -15.14 -3.50
C ILE A 161 9.20 -14.49 -2.13
N ALA A 162 10.21 -14.89 -1.35
CA ALA A 162 10.52 -14.27 -0.07
C ALA A 162 10.83 -12.77 -0.20
N GLU A 163 11.49 -12.34 -1.28
CA GLU A 163 11.70 -10.92 -1.58
C GLU A 163 10.37 -10.20 -1.83
N LYS A 164 9.48 -10.77 -2.64
CA LYS A 164 8.13 -10.23 -2.88
C LYS A 164 7.26 -10.23 -1.62
N GLU A 165 7.32 -11.28 -0.81
CA GLU A 165 6.66 -11.36 0.49
C GLU A 165 7.14 -10.26 1.43
N ASN A 166 8.45 -9.99 1.49
CA ASN A 166 8.99 -8.93 2.35
C ASN A 166 8.50 -7.54 1.94
N VAL A 167 8.28 -7.30 0.65
CA VAL A 167 7.65 -6.06 0.16
C VAL A 167 6.15 -6.07 0.51
N GLY A 168 5.46 -7.18 0.24
CA GLY A 168 4.04 -7.34 0.49
C GLY A 168 3.63 -7.22 1.96
N LYS A 169 4.42 -7.80 2.87
CA LYS A 169 4.22 -7.77 4.33
C LYS A 169 4.29 -6.35 4.92
N LYS A 170 4.86 -5.38 4.20
CA LYS A 170 4.82 -3.95 4.60
C LYS A 170 3.41 -3.34 4.45
N HIS A 171 2.58 -3.94 3.61
CA HIS A 171 1.21 -3.52 3.39
C HIS A 171 0.29 -4.39 4.27
N THR A 172 -0.07 -3.83 5.43
CA THR A 172 -1.05 -4.39 6.35
C THR A 172 -2.30 -3.51 6.34
N ALA A 173 -3.43 -4.01 6.83
CA ALA A 173 -4.62 -3.17 6.97
C ALA A 173 -4.31 -1.91 7.81
N ALA A 174 -3.52 -2.04 8.87
CA ALA A 174 -3.07 -0.93 9.71
C ALA A 174 -2.22 0.10 8.95
N THR A 175 -1.21 -0.32 8.17
CA THR A 175 -0.37 0.62 7.43
C THR A 175 -1.14 1.32 6.31
N VAL A 176 -2.10 0.63 5.69
CA VAL A 176 -2.99 1.21 4.68
C VAL A 176 -3.96 2.20 5.33
N LYS A 177 -4.55 1.89 6.49
CA LYS A 177 -5.39 2.84 7.25
C LYS A 177 -4.61 4.10 7.61
N ALA A 178 -3.38 3.95 8.09
CA ALA A 178 -2.52 5.08 8.42
C ALA A 178 -2.26 6.00 7.20
N ALA A 179 -2.00 5.41 6.02
CA ALA A 179 -1.81 6.18 4.79
C ALA A 179 -3.09 6.86 4.30
N LEU A 180 -4.25 6.19 4.43
CA LEU A 180 -5.55 6.79 4.10
C LEU A 180 -5.86 7.97 5.02
N ASN A 181 -5.67 7.82 6.33
CA ASN A 181 -5.89 8.91 7.30
C ASN A 181 -4.90 10.07 7.10
N GLU A 182 -3.67 9.80 6.69
CA GLU A 182 -2.72 10.84 6.30
C GLU A 182 -3.23 11.65 5.10
N ALA A 183 -3.73 10.99 4.06
CA ALA A 183 -4.30 11.66 2.89
C ALA A 183 -5.63 12.39 3.19
N ILE A 184 -6.44 11.85 4.10
CA ILE A 184 -7.76 12.40 4.41
C ILE A 184 -7.68 13.55 5.40
N TYR A 185 -6.91 13.38 6.47
CA TYR A 185 -6.92 14.28 7.64
C TYR A 185 -5.58 14.98 7.87
N GLY A 186 -4.54 14.67 7.10
CA GLY A 186 -3.19 15.20 7.32
C GLY A 186 -2.45 14.54 8.49
N VAL A 187 -2.99 13.46 9.07
CA VAL A 187 -2.42 12.78 10.24
C VAL A 187 -2.25 11.29 9.99
N LYS A 188 -1.02 10.82 10.10
CA LYS A 188 -0.66 9.42 9.91
C LYS A 188 -0.89 8.59 11.16
N GLN A 189 -2.02 7.90 11.21
CA GLN A 189 -2.38 6.99 12.32
C GLN A 189 -3.44 5.98 11.89
N GLU A 190 -3.47 4.80 12.51
CA GLU A 190 -4.42 3.74 12.14
C GLU A 190 -5.89 4.11 12.44
N ALA A 191 -6.17 4.60 13.64
CA ALA A 191 -7.50 5.03 14.03
C ALA A 191 -7.86 6.33 13.30
N PRO A 192 -9.09 6.50 12.76
CA PRO A 192 -9.51 7.75 12.15
C PRO A 192 -9.37 8.91 13.14
N PRO A 193 -8.54 9.94 12.86
CA PRO A 193 -8.45 11.11 13.71
C PRO A 193 -9.72 11.95 13.62
N ASP A 194 -9.93 12.78 14.64
CA ASP A 194 -10.85 13.90 14.53
C ASP A 194 -10.36 14.91 13.47
N PHE A 195 -11.29 15.66 12.89
CA PHE A 195 -10.92 16.78 12.04
C PHE A 195 -10.23 17.86 12.87
N ASP A 196 -9.00 18.18 12.51
CA ASP A 196 -8.21 19.27 13.07
C ASP A 196 -7.93 20.30 11.97
N PRO A 197 -8.46 21.54 12.08
CA PRO A 197 -8.17 22.65 11.18
C PRO A 197 -6.68 22.80 10.86
N ALA A 198 -5.81 22.72 11.89
CA ALA A 198 -4.36 22.93 11.75
C ALA A 198 -3.63 21.80 11.00
N LYS A 199 -4.33 20.69 10.71
CA LYS A 199 -3.82 19.57 9.90
C LYS A 199 -4.44 19.52 8.51
N ASN A 200 -5.54 20.23 8.29
CA ASN A 200 -6.33 20.15 7.07
C ASN A 200 -6.22 21.41 6.21
N TYR A 201 -5.75 22.52 6.77
CA TYR A 201 -5.26 23.64 5.99
C TYR A 201 -4.10 24.40 6.66
N GLU A 202 -3.32 25.11 5.85
CA GLU A 202 -2.31 26.08 6.30
C GLU A 202 -2.87 27.51 6.26
N GLY A 203 -2.52 28.37 7.23
CA GLY A 203 -2.92 29.78 7.27
C GLY A 203 -3.78 30.15 8.49
N ALA A 204 -4.13 31.43 8.59
CA ALA A 204 -4.96 31.93 9.69
C ALA A 204 -6.45 31.63 9.44
N GLU A 205 -7.19 31.32 10.51
CA GLU A 205 -8.65 31.10 10.47
C GLU A 205 -9.46 32.31 9.96
N THR A 206 -8.82 33.48 9.91
CA THR A 206 -9.43 34.71 9.44
C THR A 206 -9.36 34.89 7.91
N GLN A 207 -8.62 34.03 7.21
CA GLN A 207 -8.45 34.13 5.76
C GLN A 207 -9.73 33.74 5.00
N ALA A 208 -9.90 34.36 3.83
CA ALA A 208 -11.03 34.08 2.96
C ALA A 208 -10.95 32.67 2.34
N ARG A 209 -12.11 32.11 1.97
CA ARG A 209 -12.24 30.74 1.46
C ARG A 209 -11.39 30.49 0.23
N GLU A 210 -11.37 31.43 -0.71
CA GLU A 210 -10.56 31.38 -1.93
C GLU A 210 -9.05 31.32 -1.64
N ALA A 211 -8.60 31.87 -0.52
CA ALA A 211 -7.19 31.86 -0.12
C ALA A 211 -6.79 30.57 0.62
N ILE A 212 -7.74 29.88 1.25
CA ILE A 212 -7.51 28.62 1.97
C ILE A 212 -7.75 27.42 1.05
N CYS A 213 -8.79 27.47 0.22
CA CYS A 213 -9.22 26.37 -0.65
C CYS A 213 -8.41 26.27 -1.94
N VAL A 214 -7.08 26.26 -1.79
CA VAL A 214 -6.09 26.06 -2.85
C VAL A 214 -5.37 24.76 -2.58
N GLY A 215 -5.52 23.77 -3.45
CA GLY A 215 -4.97 22.43 -3.23
C GLY A 215 -3.66 22.12 -3.93
N LEU A 216 -3.20 22.97 -4.84
CA LEU A 216 -2.02 22.75 -5.67
C LEU A 216 -1.27 24.06 -5.92
N GLY A 217 0.01 23.95 -6.30
CA GLY A 217 0.88 25.09 -6.57
C GLY A 217 1.61 25.61 -5.33
N ASN A 218 2.29 26.75 -5.48
CA ASN A 218 3.09 27.37 -4.42
C ASN A 218 2.21 27.94 -3.30
N ASP A 219 0.98 28.33 -3.63
CA ASP A 219 0.00 28.88 -2.67
C ASP A 219 -0.93 27.80 -2.11
N LYS A 220 -0.57 26.50 -2.24
CA LYS A 220 -1.38 25.42 -1.70
C LYS A 220 -1.52 25.62 -0.19
N LYS A 221 -2.76 25.50 0.29
CA LYS A 221 -3.07 25.53 1.72
C LYS A 221 -3.92 24.37 2.17
N THR A 222 -4.75 23.79 1.29
CA THR A 222 -5.63 22.66 1.62
C THR A 222 -5.28 21.45 0.75
N ASN A 223 -4.49 20.51 1.26
CA ASN A 223 -4.04 19.33 0.52
C ASN A 223 -4.57 18.00 1.06
N THR A 224 -5.60 18.04 1.92
CA THR A 224 -6.26 16.85 2.48
C THR A 224 -7.65 16.66 1.89
N ILE A 225 -8.15 15.42 1.87
CA ILE A 225 -9.52 15.13 1.38
C ILE A 225 -10.57 15.77 2.29
N ALA A 226 -10.38 15.74 3.61
CA ALA A 226 -11.33 16.33 4.55
C ALA A 226 -11.41 17.86 4.40
N GLY A 227 -10.26 18.52 4.22
CA GLY A 227 -10.22 19.95 3.90
C GLY A 227 -10.88 20.26 2.56
N ALA A 228 -10.65 19.43 1.52
CA ALA A 228 -11.30 19.57 0.22
C ALA A 228 -12.83 19.40 0.31
N ILE A 229 -13.33 18.43 1.09
CA ILE A 229 -14.77 18.26 1.37
C ILE A 229 -15.34 19.54 1.98
N TYR A 230 -14.67 20.09 3.00
CA TYR A 230 -15.10 21.34 3.64
C TYR A 230 -15.14 22.48 2.63
N CYS A 231 -14.07 22.62 1.83
CA CYS A 231 -13.93 23.64 0.80
C CYS A 231 -15.02 23.63 -0.27
N ILE A 232 -15.58 22.47 -0.62
CA ILE A 232 -16.63 22.39 -1.66
C ILE A 232 -18.06 22.32 -1.08
N CYS A 233 -18.22 22.07 0.23
CA CYS A 233 -19.53 21.79 0.84
C CYS A 233 -19.99 22.81 1.88
N ALA A 234 -19.08 23.50 2.57
CA ALA A 234 -19.46 24.39 3.66
C ALA A 234 -20.26 25.60 3.15
N GLN A 235 -21.31 25.98 3.86
CA GLN A 235 -22.03 27.24 3.67
C GLN A 235 -21.23 28.37 4.35
N ALA A 236 -21.16 29.56 3.74
CA ALA A 236 -20.54 30.72 4.38
C ALA A 236 -21.56 31.62 5.11
N ASP A 237 -22.79 31.69 4.60
CA ASP A 237 -23.91 32.39 5.23
C ASP A 237 -25.18 31.51 5.35
N SER A 238 -26.15 31.92 6.18
CA SER A 238 -27.47 31.29 6.26
C SER A 238 -28.27 31.34 4.96
N ASN A 239 -27.98 32.34 4.12
CA ASN A 239 -28.62 32.55 2.83
C ASN A 239 -27.88 31.86 1.68
N ASP A 240 -26.71 31.29 1.94
CA ASP A 240 -25.99 30.51 0.94
C ASP A 240 -26.66 29.15 0.75
N GLU A 241 -26.66 28.65 -0.48
CA GLU A 241 -27.20 27.34 -0.78
C GLU A 241 -26.29 26.22 -0.24
N LYS A 242 -26.91 25.09 0.08
CA LYS A 242 -26.17 23.87 0.47
C LYS A 242 -25.60 23.19 -0.77
N VAL A 243 -24.47 23.68 -1.25
CA VAL A 243 -23.90 23.27 -2.54
C VAL A 243 -23.48 21.80 -2.57
N GLY A 244 -22.90 21.28 -1.48
CA GLY A 244 -22.39 19.90 -1.42
C GLY A 244 -23.41 18.86 -0.96
N VAL A 245 -24.28 19.21 0.01
CA VAL A 245 -25.23 18.24 0.58
C VAL A 245 -26.56 18.91 0.95
N ARG A 246 -27.64 18.59 0.23
CA ARG A 246 -28.94 19.27 0.38
C ARG A 246 -29.64 18.98 1.72
N SER A 247 -29.52 17.75 2.22
CA SER A 247 -30.35 17.22 3.31
C SER A 247 -29.85 17.51 4.73
N HIS A 248 -28.64 18.03 4.92
CA HIS A 248 -28.06 18.18 6.26
C HIS A 248 -28.07 19.64 6.72
N ALA A 249 -28.35 19.86 8.00
CA ALA A 249 -28.20 21.18 8.61
C ALA A 249 -26.71 21.51 8.78
N GLN A 250 -26.31 22.71 8.38
CA GLN A 250 -24.99 23.25 8.69
C GLN A 250 -25.18 24.44 9.65
N THR A 251 -25.09 24.16 10.95
CA THR A 251 -25.16 25.19 11.98
C THR A 251 -23.78 25.82 12.20
N ASN A 252 -22.71 25.07 11.90
CA ASN A 252 -21.33 25.50 11.94
C ASN A 252 -20.89 25.87 10.51
N LYS A 253 -21.01 27.16 10.20
CA LYS A 253 -20.71 27.72 8.88
C LYS A 253 -19.25 28.13 8.76
N TRP A 254 -18.79 28.25 7.53
CA TRP A 254 -17.58 28.99 7.22
C TRP A 254 -17.80 30.47 7.56
N THR A 255 -17.06 31.04 8.50
CA THR A 255 -17.11 32.48 8.78
C THR A 255 -15.74 33.09 8.53
N SER A 256 -15.60 33.73 7.36
CA SER A 256 -14.42 34.56 7.06
C SER A 256 -14.20 35.52 8.23
N GLN A 257 -12.95 35.61 8.72
CA GLN A 257 -12.50 36.42 9.88
C GLN A 257 -12.66 35.80 11.28
N THR A 258 -13.38 34.69 11.47
CA THR A 258 -13.53 34.10 12.81
C THR A 258 -13.32 32.60 12.83
N ASN A 259 -13.83 31.84 11.86
CA ASN A 259 -13.68 30.39 11.78
C ASN A 259 -13.73 29.93 10.32
N ALA A 260 -12.57 29.69 9.70
CA ALA A 260 -12.50 29.13 8.35
C ALA A 260 -13.07 27.71 8.29
N MET A 261 -12.41 26.73 8.91
CA MET A 261 -12.88 25.35 9.04
C MET A 261 -12.94 24.95 10.51
N THR A 262 -13.98 24.22 10.92
CA THR A 262 -14.11 23.70 12.29
C THR A 262 -14.38 22.21 12.30
N LYS A 263 -14.09 21.55 13.43
CA LYS A 263 -14.40 20.14 13.64
C LYS A 263 -15.90 19.88 13.53
N GLU A 264 -16.70 20.75 14.15
CA GLU A 264 -18.15 20.66 14.21
C GLU A 264 -18.77 20.81 12.80
N GLY A 265 -18.32 21.80 12.02
CA GLY A 265 -18.76 22.00 10.64
C GLY A 265 -18.41 20.82 9.74
N PHE A 266 -17.21 20.27 9.89
CA PHE A 266 -16.82 19.07 9.14
C PHE A 266 -17.72 17.88 9.50
N ASN A 267 -17.96 17.68 10.79
CA ASN A 267 -18.83 16.60 11.30
C ASN A 267 -20.28 16.75 10.82
N GLU A 268 -20.79 17.96 10.65
CA GLU A 268 -22.11 18.20 10.06
C GLU A 268 -22.16 17.83 8.57
N ILE A 269 -21.13 18.21 7.80
CA ILE A 269 -21.03 17.92 6.36
C ILE A 269 -20.96 16.42 6.10
N VAL A 270 -20.04 15.71 6.79
CA VAL A 270 -19.77 14.29 6.52
C VAL A 270 -20.85 13.34 7.04
N LYS A 271 -21.85 13.82 7.78
CA LYS A 271 -23.09 13.06 8.05
C LYS A 271 -23.87 12.73 6.79
N GLY A 272 -23.63 13.47 5.70
CA GLY A 272 -24.22 13.17 4.40
C GLY A 272 -23.44 12.19 3.54
N CYS A 273 -22.28 11.70 3.99
CA CYS A 273 -21.65 10.54 3.36
C CYS A 273 -22.50 9.28 3.62
N ALA A 274 -22.39 8.28 2.75
CA ALA A 274 -23.14 7.03 2.89
C ALA A 274 -22.72 6.24 4.14
N GLY A 275 -21.48 6.43 4.59
CA GLY A 275 -20.92 5.80 5.78
C GLY A 275 -20.08 4.56 5.46
N PRO A 276 -19.35 4.06 6.47
CA PRO A 276 -18.44 2.93 6.29
C PRO A 276 -19.19 1.64 5.97
N THR A 277 -18.61 0.82 5.10
CA THR A 277 -19.13 -0.50 4.72
C THR A 277 -18.00 -1.53 4.70
N LYS A 278 -18.30 -2.79 5.02
CA LYS A 278 -17.26 -3.84 4.95
C LYS A 278 -16.87 -4.08 3.50
N THR A 279 -15.57 -4.01 3.22
CA THR A 279 -15.07 -4.18 1.85
C THR A 279 -13.72 -4.89 1.80
N GLN A 280 -13.43 -5.53 0.68
CA GLN A 280 -12.08 -5.99 0.36
C GLN A 280 -11.38 -4.89 -0.43
N LEU A 281 -10.33 -4.30 0.15
CA LEU A 281 -9.58 -3.25 -0.49
C LEU A 281 -8.60 -3.86 -1.51
N THR A 282 -8.75 -3.46 -2.76
CA THR A 282 -7.86 -3.81 -3.87
C THR A 282 -7.28 -2.55 -4.50
N SER A 283 -6.16 -2.70 -5.22
CA SER A 283 -5.58 -1.59 -5.99
C SER A 283 -6.58 -1.05 -7.03
N THR A 284 -7.33 -1.93 -7.70
CA THR A 284 -8.35 -1.55 -8.68
C THR A 284 -9.45 -0.69 -8.07
N LEU A 285 -9.95 -1.06 -6.88
CA LEU A 285 -10.96 -0.27 -6.17
C LEU A 285 -10.44 1.14 -5.86
N LEU A 286 -9.26 1.23 -5.24
CA LEU A 286 -8.67 2.52 -4.86
C LEU A 286 -8.39 3.41 -6.09
N MET A 287 -7.87 2.83 -7.16
CA MET A 287 -7.62 3.53 -8.43
C MET A 287 -8.92 4.01 -9.09
N GLY A 288 -10.00 3.21 -8.99
CA GLY A 288 -11.33 3.61 -9.46
C GLY A 288 -11.85 4.85 -8.73
N LEU A 289 -11.72 4.88 -7.39
CA LEU A 289 -12.11 6.04 -6.57
C LEU A 289 -11.31 7.30 -6.93
N ILE A 290 -9.98 7.16 -7.07
CA ILE A 290 -9.10 8.26 -7.48
C ILE A 290 -9.46 8.76 -8.88
N THR A 291 -9.72 7.85 -9.82
CA THR A 291 -10.09 8.19 -11.20
C THR A 291 -11.42 8.93 -11.26
N LYS A 292 -12.40 8.54 -10.43
CA LYS A 292 -13.68 9.25 -10.32
C LYS A 292 -13.47 10.72 -9.90
N ILE A 293 -12.63 10.98 -8.89
CA ILE A 293 -12.30 12.35 -8.48
C ILE A 293 -11.59 13.10 -9.60
N LYS A 294 -10.58 12.48 -10.24
CA LYS A 294 -9.85 13.11 -11.35
C LYS A 294 -10.79 13.56 -12.48
N ASN A 295 -11.78 12.75 -12.82
CA ASN A 295 -12.74 13.06 -13.89
C ASN A 295 -13.73 14.18 -13.53
N LEU A 296 -13.87 14.51 -12.24
CA LEU A 296 -14.69 15.62 -11.77
C LEU A 296 -13.92 16.95 -11.71
N ILE A 297 -12.59 16.91 -11.89
CA ILE A 297 -11.78 18.12 -11.98
C ILE A 297 -11.96 18.74 -13.37
N ARG A 298 -12.45 19.97 -13.41
CA ARG A 298 -12.62 20.74 -14.65
C ARG A 298 -11.56 21.81 -14.77
N ARG A 299 -11.08 22.01 -16.00
CA ARG A 299 -10.21 23.15 -16.32
C ARG A 299 -11.05 24.37 -16.69
N VAL A 300 -10.71 25.51 -16.11
CA VAL A 300 -11.28 26.81 -16.47
C VAL A 300 -10.11 27.78 -16.58
N GLY A 301 -9.81 28.21 -17.82
CA GLY A 301 -8.60 28.95 -18.13
C GLY A 301 -7.33 28.19 -17.75
N ALA A 302 -6.43 28.85 -17.02
CA ALA A 302 -5.18 28.26 -16.53
C ALA A 302 -5.35 27.39 -15.26
N ASN A 303 -6.53 27.40 -14.65
CA ASN A 303 -6.78 26.77 -13.37
C ASN A 303 -7.59 25.47 -13.52
N ALA A 304 -7.52 24.64 -12.48
CA ALA A 304 -8.33 23.43 -12.34
C ALA A 304 -9.17 23.53 -11.07
N TYR A 305 -10.43 23.15 -11.17
CA TYR A 305 -11.42 23.25 -10.09
C TYR A 305 -12.07 21.91 -9.85
N LEU A 306 -12.19 21.56 -8.57
CA LEU A 306 -13.10 20.52 -8.10
C LEU A 306 -14.32 21.23 -7.51
N GLY A 307 -15.49 20.96 -8.08
CA GLY A 307 -16.73 21.63 -7.71
C GLY A 307 -17.05 22.89 -8.54
N ALA A 308 -18.21 23.45 -8.22
CA ALA A 308 -18.76 24.64 -8.80
C ALA A 308 -17.94 25.88 -8.46
N LEU A 309 -17.95 26.82 -9.40
CA LEU A 309 -17.19 28.06 -9.40
C LEU A 309 -18.15 29.13 -9.88
N LEU A 310 -18.23 30.21 -9.14
CA LEU A 310 -18.85 31.44 -9.63
C LEU A 310 -17.84 32.12 -10.52
N THR A 311 -18.12 32.12 -11.82
CA THR A 311 -17.40 32.89 -12.83
C THR A 311 -18.08 34.24 -12.99
#